data_AF-A0A0C9RXK8-F1
#
_entry.id   AF-A0A0C9RXK8-F1
#
_cell.length_a   1.000
_cell.length_b   1.000
_cell.length_c   1.000
_cell.angle_alpha   90.00
_cell.angle_beta   90.00
_cell.angle_gamma   90.00
#
_symmetry.space_group_name_H-M   'P 1'
#
loop_
_entity.id
_entity.type
_entity.pdbx_description
1 polymer ?
#
loop_
_entity_poly.entity_id
_entity_poly.type
_entity_poly.pdbx_seq_one_letter_code
_entity_poly.pdbx_strand_id
1 'polypeptide(L)'
;MAYDLRGNWAGFADVHSPLYRRPHDQYAYEALNVNDGLSLWEDFGCPSNKLVVGVPFYGRTFTLSASNNNYNLGTYINKEAGGGAPGEFTGAKGFLAYYEICAAINDPDGGWTKKYDNVGKVPYAYKGTQWVGYEDPDSLQIKMDWIKSKGYAGAMSWAIDMDDFNGICGEKDILTKILHKNMKGYRIPEPKPNTKPRPEWDRPPSTTSSPSDSKPTPPKRQTEETTRPAYKPKPIPTRPSRPTNSPVTPDIDDGDNEIQCSGQDFMAGRDCDSYYRCVYGKPLKFQCASGLIFNPDKFVCDWPANVERNECHQSHYF
;
A
#
# COMPACT_ATOMS: atom_id res chain seq x y z
N MET A 1 3.30 -2.76 10.26
CA MET A 1 3.35 -1.47 9.52
C MET A 1 3.13 -0.36 10.52
N ALA A 2 4.08 0.57 10.67
CA ALA A 2 4.11 1.51 11.80
C ALA A 2 3.51 2.90 11.45
N TYR A 3 2.35 2.86 10.80
CA TYR A 3 1.53 3.99 10.39
C TYR A 3 0.06 3.55 10.39
N ASP A 4 -0.87 4.47 10.15
CA ASP A 4 -2.31 4.23 10.31
C ASP A 4 -2.69 3.75 11.72
N LEU A 5 -1.92 4.21 12.70
CA LEU A 5 -2.19 3.98 14.11
C LEU A 5 -3.40 4.80 14.58
N ARG A 6 -3.71 5.88 13.87
CA ARG A 6 -4.88 6.75 14.07
C ARG A 6 -5.43 7.18 12.71
N GLY A 7 -6.68 7.62 12.69
CA GLY A 7 -7.37 8.09 11.49
C GLY A 7 -8.85 8.32 11.78
N ASN A 8 -9.62 8.73 10.77
CA ASN A 8 -11.03 9.10 10.94
C ASN A 8 -11.88 8.00 11.62
N TRP A 9 -11.53 6.73 11.40
CA TRP A 9 -12.20 5.60 12.05
C TRP A 9 -12.14 5.63 13.58
N ALA A 10 -11.11 6.27 14.16
CA ALA A 10 -10.93 6.40 15.61
C ALA A 10 -11.90 7.42 16.26
N GLY A 11 -12.46 8.36 15.49
CA GLY A 11 -13.43 9.34 15.99
C GLY A 11 -12.84 10.59 16.66
N PHE A 12 -11.53 10.81 16.55
CA PHE A 12 -10.85 12.02 17.01
C PHE A 12 -9.64 12.31 16.10
N ALA A 13 -9.25 13.59 16.02
CA ALA A 13 -8.12 14.01 15.20
C ALA A 13 -6.80 13.75 15.93
N ASP A 14 -5.87 13.11 15.23
CA ASP A 14 -4.58 12.71 15.78
C ASP A 14 -3.58 12.37 14.68
N VAL A 15 -2.30 12.41 15.01
CA VAL A 15 -1.20 11.95 14.16
C VAL A 15 -1.23 10.43 14.03
N HIS A 16 -0.94 9.90 12.84
CA HIS A 16 -1.15 8.47 12.54
C HIS A 16 0.10 7.58 12.65
N SER A 17 1.27 8.19 12.92
CA SER A 17 2.56 7.50 13.12
C SER A 17 3.35 8.04 14.34
N PRO A 18 2.71 8.28 15.51
CA PRO A 18 3.41 8.81 16.68
C PRO A 18 4.50 7.84 17.15
N LEU A 19 5.70 8.37 17.40
CA LEU A 19 6.85 7.59 17.84
C LEU A 19 6.65 7.05 19.27
N TYR A 20 6.10 7.86 20.16
CA TYR A 20 5.89 7.50 21.57
C TYR A 20 4.46 7.75 22.02
N ARG A 21 4.07 7.07 23.09
CA ARG A 21 2.79 7.23 23.79
C ARG A 21 2.59 8.67 24.32
N ARG A 22 1.41 9.26 24.08
CA ARG A 22 0.95 10.55 24.62
C ARG A 22 0.07 10.36 25.86
N PRO A 23 -0.12 11.40 26.70
CA PRO A 23 -1.01 11.31 27.87
C PRO A 23 -2.46 10.93 27.57
N HIS A 24 -2.98 11.26 26.38
CA HIS A 24 -4.35 10.90 25.98
C HIS A 24 -4.48 9.47 25.44
N ASP A 25 -3.38 8.74 25.26
CA ASP A 25 -3.41 7.36 24.81
C ASP A 25 -3.79 6.41 25.97
N GLN A 26 -5.00 5.87 25.88
CA GLN A 26 -5.60 4.99 26.88
C GLN A 26 -6.16 3.72 26.23
N TYR A 27 -6.35 2.67 27.03
CA TYR A 27 -6.90 1.38 26.59
C TYR A 27 -6.10 0.80 25.41
N ALA A 28 -6.77 0.41 24.33
CA ALA A 28 -6.11 -0.14 23.14
C ALA A 28 -5.11 0.82 22.49
N TYR A 29 -5.21 2.13 22.75
CA TYR A 29 -4.28 3.13 22.20
C TYR A 29 -3.01 3.29 23.03
N GLU A 30 -2.96 2.75 24.25
CA GLU A 30 -1.87 2.93 25.21
C GLU A 30 -0.51 2.53 24.64
N ALA A 31 -0.44 1.40 23.94
CA ALA A 31 0.75 0.89 23.28
C ALA A 31 0.70 1.06 21.75
N LEU A 32 -0.29 1.78 21.21
CA LEU A 32 -0.48 1.94 19.76
C LEU A 32 0.33 3.14 19.25
N ASN A 33 1.65 3.04 19.36
CA ASN A 33 2.67 3.96 18.86
C ASN A 33 3.83 3.17 18.24
N VAL A 34 4.72 3.82 17.49
CA VAL A 34 5.80 3.14 16.77
C VAL A 34 6.77 2.43 17.72
N ASN A 35 7.18 3.06 18.82
CA ASN A 35 8.14 2.47 19.74
C ASN A 35 7.60 1.19 20.39
N ASP A 36 6.42 1.27 21.00
CA ASP A 36 5.84 0.14 21.72
C ASP A 36 5.36 -0.94 20.76
N GLY A 37 4.88 -0.55 19.57
CA GLY A 37 4.55 -1.48 18.50
C GLY A 37 5.74 -2.31 18.04
N LEU A 38 6.93 -1.71 17.86
CA LEU A 38 8.13 -2.46 17.49
C LEU A 38 8.68 -3.28 18.67
N SER A 39 8.64 -2.75 19.90
CA SER A 39 9.01 -3.53 21.09
C SER A 39 8.09 -4.75 21.28
N LEU A 40 6.82 -4.66 20.94
CA LEU A 40 5.91 -5.80 20.92
C LEU A 40 6.39 -6.90 19.96
N TRP A 41 6.84 -6.55 18.76
CA TRP A 41 7.39 -7.54 17.82
C TRP A 41 8.64 -8.25 18.39
N GLU A 42 9.50 -7.51 19.09
CA GLU A 42 10.67 -8.07 19.76
C GLU A 42 10.28 -8.99 20.93
N ASP A 43 9.30 -8.59 21.74
CA ASP A 43 8.78 -9.37 22.87
C ASP A 43 8.15 -10.70 22.41
N PHE A 44 7.56 -10.72 21.21
CA PHE A 44 7.07 -11.94 20.54
C PHE A 44 8.15 -12.72 19.77
N GLY A 45 9.41 -12.32 19.91
CA GLY A 45 10.58 -13.08 19.45
C GLY A 45 11.09 -12.72 18.06
N CYS A 46 10.62 -11.63 17.45
CA CYS A 46 11.19 -11.16 16.19
C CYS A 46 12.55 -10.50 16.45
N PRO A 47 13.65 -10.98 15.84
CA PRO A 47 14.96 -10.35 16.01
C PRO A 47 14.97 -8.90 15.49
N SER A 48 15.63 -7.99 16.22
CA SER A 48 15.72 -6.58 15.85
C SER A 48 16.34 -6.38 14.46
N ASN A 49 17.39 -7.15 14.13
CA ASN A 49 18.05 -7.16 12.83
C ASN A 49 17.20 -7.72 11.67
N LYS A 50 15.94 -8.11 11.93
CA LYS A 50 14.94 -8.48 10.92
C LYS A 50 13.77 -7.50 10.83
N LEU A 51 13.62 -6.59 11.79
CA LEU A 51 12.53 -5.62 11.83
C LEU A 51 12.85 -4.40 10.97
N VAL A 52 12.03 -4.17 9.94
CA VAL A 52 12.08 -2.97 9.08
C VAL A 52 10.93 -2.06 9.43
N VAL A 53 11.23 -0.82 9.82
CA VAL A 53 10.24 0.13 10.34
C VAL A 53 9.57 0.88 9.20
N GLY A 54 8.24 0.76 9.10
CA GLY A 54 7.45 1.49 8.11
C GLY A 54 7.31 2.97 8.45
N VAL A 55 7.55 3.86 7.50
CA VAL A 55 7.32 5.31 7.59
C VAL A 55 6.33 5.75 6.50
N PRO A 56 5.33 6.58 6.83
CA PRO A 56 4.36 7.04 5.84
C PRO A 56 4.83 8.30 5.12
N PHE A 57 4.75 8.33 3.79
CA PHE A 57 4.92 9.53 2.96
C PHE A 57 3.55 10.16 2.64
N TYR A 58 2.64 10.09 3.60
CA TYR A 58 1.29 10.62 3.52
C TYR A 58 0.84 11.06 4.91
N GLY A 59 -0.27 11.78 4.97
CA GLY A 59 -0.94 12.14 6.21
C GLY A 59 -2.36 11.61 6.26
N ARG A 60 -2.85 11.41 7.49
CA ARG A 60 -4.28 11.19 7.73
C ARG A 60 -4.95 12.52 8.04
N THR A 61 -6.05 12.77 7.35
CA THR A 61 -6.79 14.04 7.44
C THR A 61 -8.15 13.87 8.07
N PHE A 62 -8.64 14.95 8.66
CA PHE A 62 -9.89 15.00 9.39
C PHE A 62 -10.65 16.29 9.08
N THR A 63 -11.97 16.20 9.11
CA THR A 63 -12.84 17.37 9.22
C THR A 63 -13.25 17.50 10.69
N LEU A 64 -12.93 18.62 11.33
CA LEU A 64 -13.30 18.88 12.71
C LEU A 64 -14.82 19.04 12.86
N SER A 65 -15.33 18.75 14.06
CA SER A 65 -16.75 18.92 14.39
C SER A 65 -17.21 20.37 14.22
N ALA A 66 -18.51 20.57 13.96
CA ALA A 66 -19.07 21.90 13.76
C ALA A 66 -18.79 22.80 14.98
N SER A 67 -18.38 24.05 14.73
CA SER A 67 -18.03 25.04 15.75
C SER A 67 -16.84 24.66 16.65
N ASN A 68 -16.08 23.63 16.31
CA ASN A 68 -14.88 23.25 17.06
C ASN A 68 -13.71 24.18 16.74
N ASN A 69 -13.23 24.89 17.76
CA ASN A 69 -12.04 25.76 17.70
C ASN A 69 -10.83 25.19 18.45
N ASN A 70 -10.94 23.94 18.94
CA ASN A 70 -9.84 23.22 19.58
C ASN A 70 -9.13 22.36 18.54
N TYR A 71 -7.87 22.69 18.24
CA TYR A 71 -7.05 21.99 17.25
C TYR A 71 -6.03 21.01 17.85
N ASN A 72 -6.08 20.80 19.17
CA ASN A 72 -5.17 19.91 19.88
C ASN A 72 -5.42 18.45 19.49
N LEU A 73 -4.41 17.60 19.71
CA LEU A 73 -4.51 16.15 19.55
C LEU A 73 -5.65 15.60 20.41
N GLY A 74 -6.43 14.67 19.87
CA GLY A 74 -7.61 14.10 20.53
C GLY A 74 -8.89 14.93 20.39
N THR A 75 -8.85 16.06 19.67
CA THR A 75 -10.04 16.89 19.44
C THR A 75 -11.11 16.16 18.61
N TYR A 76 -12.39 16.49 18.83
CA TYR A 76 -13.52 15.83 18.19
C TYR A 76 -13.68 16.21 16.71
N ILE A 77 -14.05 15.21 15.91
CA ILE A 77 -14.20 15.32 14.46
C ILE A 77 -15.65 15.13 14.04
N ASN A 78 -15.98 15.60 12.83
CA ASN A 78 -17.15 15.13 12.09
C ASN A 78 -16.78 13.81 11.41
N LYS A 79 -17.04 12.69 12.09
CA LYS A 79 -16.62 11.35 11.63
C LYS A 79 -17.35 10.96 10.34
N GLU A 80 -18.59 11.40 10.19
CA GLU A 80 -19.48 11.15 9.05
C GLU A 80 -19.00 11.85 7.78
N ALA A 81 -18.16 12.89 7.89
CA ALA A 81 -17.49 13.48 6.73
C ALA A 81 -16.57 12.48 5.99
N GLY A 82 -16.10 11.44 6.70
CA GLY A 82 -15.23 10.40 6.18
C GLY A 82 -13.73 10.75 6.20
N GLY A 83 -13.35 11.85 6.84
CA GLY A 83 -12.00 12.40 6.87
C GLY A 83 -11.95 13.85 6.42
N GLY A 84 -10.74 14.37 6.18
CA GLY A 84 -10.55 15.66 5.52
C GLY A 84 -10.93 15.59 4.05
N ALA A 85 -11.05 16.76 3.42
CA ALA A 85 -11.30 16.88 1.99
C ALA A 85 -10.24 16.09 1.18
N PRO A 86 -10.63 15.47 0.05
CA PRO A 86 -9.68 14.76 -0.80
C PRO A 86 -8.67 15.74 -1.40
N GLY A 87 -7.43 15.29 -1.52
CA GLY A 87 -6.40 16.00 -2.27
C GLY A 87 -6.70 16.04 -3.76
N GLU A 88 -6.15 17.03 -4.46
CA GLU A 88 -6.32 17.20 -5.90
C GLU A 88 -5.80 16.01 -6.70
N PHE A 89 -4.72 15.38 -6.23
CA PHE A 89 -4.04 14.31 -6.95
C PHE A 89 -4.44 12.94 -6.41
N THR A 90 -4.42 12.75 -5.08
CA THR A 90 -4.78 11.45 -4.49
C THR A 90 -6.27 11.16 -4.57
N GLY A 91 -7.13 12.18 -4.63
CA GLY A 91 -8.58 12.02 -4.77
C GLY A 91 -9.26 11.28 -3.61
N ALA A 92 -8.55 11.06 -2.50
CA ALA A 92 -8.98 10.19 -1.41
C ALA A 92 -9.33 10.98 -0.14
N LYS A 93 -10.56 10.83 0.36
CA LYS A 93 -10.96 11.44 1.63
C LYS A 93 -10.13 10.88 2.80
N GLY A 94 -9.76 11.74 3.74
CA GLY A 94 -9.02 11.31 4.93
C GLY A 94 -7.55 10.98 4.67
N PHE A 95 -7.02 11.31 3.50
CA PHE A 95 -5.69 10.93 3.05
C PHE A 95 -5.09 12.02 2.15
N LEU A 96 -3.83 12.39 2.37
CA LEU A 96 -3.08 13.28 1.49
C LEU A 96 -1.65 12.77 1.33
N ALA A 97 -1.11 12.80 0.12
CA ALA A 97 0.32 12.54 -0.11
C ALA A 97 1.18 13.66 0.51
N TYR A 98 2.45 13.39 0.81
CA TYR A 98 3.34 14.40 1.38
C TYR A 98 3.45 15.64 0.49
N TYR A 99 3.54 15.47 -0.84
CA TYR A 99 3.60 16.60 -1.77
C TYR A 99 2.33 17.49 -1.73
N GLU A 100 1.14 16.92 -1.48
CA GLU A 100 -0.10 17.69 -1.31
C GLU A 100 -0.09 18.48 -0.01
N ILE A 101 0.47 17.89 1.05
CA ILE A 101 0.56 18.50 2.38
C ILE A 101 1.58 19.64 2.38
N CYS A 102 2.80 19.39 1.90
CA CYS A 102 3.84 20.41 1.92
C CYS A 102 3.49 21.58 1.00
N ALA A 103 2.87 21.35 -0.16
CA ALA A 103 2.44 22.42 -1.04
C ALA A 103 1.39 23.31 -0.37
N ALA A 104 0.41 22.71 0.31
CA ALA A 104 -0.62 23.46 1.02
C ALA A 104 -0.08 24.24 2.23
N ILE A 105 0.88 23.68 2.97
CA ILE A 105 1.46 24.30 4.18
C ILE A 105 2.49 25.38 3.83
N ASN A 106 3.25 25.21 2.74
CA ASN A 106 4.28 26.16 2.31
C ASN A 106 3.71 27.34 1.51
N ASP A 107 2.45 27.26 1.07
CA ASP A 107 1.76 28.39 0.46
C ASP A 107 1.59 29.54 1.49
N PRO A 108 2.22 30.71 1.29
CA PRO A 108 2.11 31.83 2.22
C PRO A 108 0.67 32.36 2.35
N ASP A 109 -0.15 32.19 1.32
CA ASP A 109 -1.57 32.56 1.31
C ASP A 109 -2.48 31.38 1.71
N GLY A 110 -1.86 30.22 1.96
CA GLY A 110 -2.53 28.97 2.29
C GLY A 110 -3.21 29.00 3.66
N GLY A 111 -2.74 29.81 4.61
CA GLY A 111 -3.38 30.02 5.92
C GLY A 111 -3.39 28.79 6.84
N TRP A 112 -2.51 27.82 6.59
CA TRP A 112 -2.32 26.65 7.45
C TRP A 112 -1.48 27.00 8.67
N THR A 113 -1.89 26.50 9.84
CA THR A 113 -1.08 26.58 11.06
C THR A 113 -0.42 25.23 11.31
N LYS A 114 0.92 25.17 11.22
CA LYS A 114 1.71 23.99 11.60
C LYS A 114 1.93 23.96 13.11
N LYS A 115 1.81 22.79 13.70
CA LYS A 115 2.13 22.45 15.10
C LYS A 115 2.94 21.17 15.14
N TYR A 116 3.38 20.81 16.34
CA TYR A 116 4.23 19.64 16.55
C TYR A 116 3.77 18.85 17.78
N ASP A 117 3.60 17.54 17.64
CA ASP A 117 3.45 16.64 18.77
C ASP A 117 4.83 16.42 19.40
N ASN A 118 5.12 17.15 20.49
CA ASN A 118 6.40 17.06 21.18
C ASN A 118 6.65 15.70 21.83
N VAL A 119 5.60 14.88 22.06
CA VAL A 119 5.75 13.55 22.66
C VAL A 119 5.82 12.50 21.56
N GLY A 120 4.86 12.50 20.63
CA GLY A 120 4.83 11.62 19.47
C GLY A 120 5.91 11.91 18.41
N LYS A 121 6.60 13.05 18.47
CA LYS A 121 7.66 13.47 17.54
C LYS A 121 7.23 13.50 16.07
N VAL A 122 6.05 14.05 15.81
CA VAL A 122 5.45 14.16 14.48
C VAL A 122 4.68 15.47 14.32
N PRO A 123 4.71 16.10 13.13
CA PRO A 123 3.97 17.32 12.88
C PRO A 123 2.47 17.06 12.69
N TYR A 124 1.71 18.12 12.88
CA TYR A 124 0.34 18.22 12.38
C TYR A 124 0.05 19.66 11.97
N ALA A 125 -0.94 19.86 11.11
CA ALA A 125 -1.35 21.19 10.67
C ALA A 125 -2.87 21.29 10.54
N TYR A 126 -3.39 22.51 10.60
CA TYR A 126 -4.82 22.76 10.46
C TYR A 126 -5.14 24.10 9.78
N LYS A 127 -6.31 24.16 9.14
CA LYS A 127 -6.90 25.36 8.52
C LYS A 127 -8.43 25.23 8.52
N GLY A 128 -9.13 26.19 9.12
CA GLY A 128 -10.59 26.13 9.21
C GLY A 128 -11.03 24.83 9.88
N THR A 129 -11.81 24.00 9.21
CA THR A 129 -12.21 22.69 9.73
C THR A 129 -11.27 21.54 9.35
N GLN A 130 -10.22 21.79 8.55
CA GLN A 130 -9.32 20.75 8.09
C GLN A 130 -8.14 20.56 9.04
N TRP A 131 -7.79 19.31 9.28
CA TRP A 131 -6.68 18.91 10.15
C TRP A 131 -5.92 17.75 9.50
N VAL A 132 -4.58 17.77 9.52
CA VAL A 132 -3.73 16.70 9.00
C VAL A 132 -2.59 16.38 9.95
N GLY A 133 -2.35 15.09 10.19
CA GLY A 133 -1.18 14.56 10.90
C GLY A 133 -0.36 13.71 9.95
N TYR A 134 0.96 13.95 9.88
CA TYR A 134 1.82 13.47 8.80
C TYR A 134 3.29 13.36 9.24
N GLU A 135 4.18 12.91 8.36
CA GLU A 135 5.64 13.02 8.55
C GLU A 135 6.21 14.17 7.72
N ASP A 136 7.24 14.81 8.26
CA ASP A 136 8.07 15.80 7.58
C ASP A 136 9.56 15.44 7.73
N PRO A 137 10.49 16.19 7.11
CA PRO A 137 11.92 15.91 7.23
C PRO A 137 12.44 15.77 8.67
N ASP A 138 11.92 16.59 9.59
CA ASP A 138 12.39 16.61 10.99
C ASP A 138 11.93 15.35 11.75
N SER A 139 10.63 15.05 11.69
CA SER A 139 10.06 13.86 12.33
C SER A 139 10.62 12.56 11.75
N LEU A 140 10.85 12.54 10.44
CA LEU A 140 11.47 11.41 9.76
C LEU A 140 12.92 11.21 10.20
N GLN A 141 13.72 12.28 10.29
CA GLN A 141 15.09 12.21 10.78
C GLN A 141 15.14 11.68 12.23
N ILE A 142 14.21 12.12 13.10
CA ILE A 142 14.09 11.59 14.46
C ILE A 142 13.82 10.07 14.44
N LYS A 143 12.92 9.60 13.57
CA LYS A 143 12.67 8.15 13.42
C LYS A 143 13.89 7.42 12.90
N MET A 144 14.65 7.98 11.95
CA MET A 144 15.88 7.37 11.45
C MET A 144 16.94 7.23 12.55
N ASP A 145 17.09 8.24 13.41
CA ASP A 145 18.00 8.17 14.55
C ASP A 145 17.53 7.14 15.59
N TRP A 146 16.22 7.08 15.84
CA TRP A 146 15.63 6.05 16.70
C TRP A 146 15.82 4.63 16.14
N ILE A 147 15.61 4.38 14.84
CA ILE A 147 15.86 3.08 14.18
C ILE A 147 17.29 2.61 14.43
N LYS A 148 18.27 3.49 14.19
CA LYS A 148 19.68 3.18 14.42
C LYS A 148 19.95 2.88 15.90
N SER A 149 19.36 3.64 16.81
CA SER A 149 19.53 3.47 18.26
C SER A 149 18.98 2.14 18.78
N LYS A 150 17.91 1.64 18.16
CA LYS A 150 17.28 0.36 18.49
C LYS A 150 17.96 -0.85 17.84
N GLY A 151 18.81 -0.63 16.84
CA GLY A 151 19.43 -1.75 16.12
C GLY A 151 18.47 -2.45 15.15
N TYR A 152 17.44 -1.75 14.66
CA TYR A 152 16.50 -2.33 13.70
C TYR A 152 17.12 -2.46 12.31
N ALA A 153 16.63 -3.40 11.51
CA ALA A 153 17.19 -3.75 10.20
C ALA A 153 17.18 -2.59 9.20
N GLY A 154 16.21 -1.68 9.32
CA GLY A 154 16.15 -0.47 8.50
C GLY A 154 14.78 0.19 8.48
N ALA A 155 14.52 0.94 7.42
CA ALA A 155 13.26 1.64 7.17
C ALA A 155 12.60 1.16 5.86
N MET A 156 11.27 1.22 5.82
CA MET A 156 10.43 0.97 4.65
C MET A 156 9.51 2.19 4.48
N SER A 157 9.33 2.70 3.26
CA SER A 157 8.36 3.77 3.00
C SER A 157 7.07 3.24 2.40
N TRP A 158 5.95 3.79 2.85
CA TRP A 158 4.68 3.73 2.13
C TRP A 158 4.24 5.14 1.76
N ALA A 159 4.30 5.56 0.51
CA ALA A 159 4.97 4.90 -0.61
C ALA A 159 5.77 5.94 -1.37
N ILE A 160 6.70 5.47 -2.21
CA ILE A 160 7.69 6.33 -2.86
C ILE A 160 7.07 7.37 -3.80
N ASP A 161 5.94 7.05 -4.43
CA ASP A 161 5.15 7.93 -5.28
C ASP A 161 4.47 9.09 -4.54
N MET A 162 4.48 9.08 -3.20
CA MET A 162 3.88 10.12 -2.37
C MET A 162 4.89 11.07 -1.74
N ASP A 163 6.19 10.84 -1.92
CA ASP A 163 7.24 11.83 -1.63
C ASP A 163 7.09 13.05 -2.55
N ASP A 164 7.83 14.13 -2.28
CA ASP A 164 7.94 15.23 -3.23
C ASP A 164 8.90 14.87 -4.39
N PHE A 165 8.49 13.91 -5.21
CA PHE A 165 9.30 13.38 -6.30
C PHE A 165 9.48 14.36 -7.48
N ASN A 166 8.75 15.48 -7.47
CA ASN A 166 8.90 16.57 -8.43
C ASN A 166 9.64 17.77 -7.84
N GLY A 167 9.88 17.82 -6.53
CA GLY A 167 10.51 18.96 -5.87
C GLY A 167 9.64 20.22 -5.84
N ILE A 168 8.31 20.07 -5.81
CA ILE A 168 7.37 21.20 -5.81
C ILE A 168 7.44 22.02 -4.50
N CYS A 169 7.89 21.39 -3.42
CA CYS A 169 8.07 21.99 -2.11
C CYS A 169 9.53 22.34 -1.81
N GLY A 170 10.45 22.05 -2.74
CA GLY A 170 11.89 22.28 -2.58
C GLY A 170 12.73 21.14 -3.12
N GLU A 171 13.39 20.40 -2.23
CA GLU A 171 14.28 19.32 -2.65
C GLU A 171 13.48 18.11 -3.16
N LYS A 172 13.73 17.69 -4.40
CA LYS A 172 13.16 16.47 -4.97
C LYS A 172 13.54 15.22 -4.16
N ASP A 173 12.56 14.33 -3.94
CA ASP A 173 12.69 13.06 -3.21
C ASP A 173 13.19 13.24 -1.77
N ILE A 174 12.79 14.34 -1.11
CA ILE A 174 13.35 14.75 0.18
C ILE A 174 13.23 13.68 1.27
N LEU A 175 12.08 13.00 1.39
CA LEU A 175 11.87 12.00 2.45
C LEU A 175 12.65 10.72 2.14
N THR A 176 12.66 10.29 0.88
CA THR A 176 13.42 9.13 0.38
C THR A 176 14.92 9.33 0.59
N LYS A 177 15.43 10.54 0.31
CA LYS A 177 16.83 10.88 0.53
C LYS A 177 17.22 10.83 2.00
N ILE A 178 16.34 11.20 2.93
CA ILE A 178 16.58 11.06 4.37
C ILE A 178 16.74 9.58 4.75
N LEU A 179 15.87 8.70 4.24
CA LEU A 179 15.98 7.26 4.45
C LEU A 179 17.32 6.73 3.94
N HIS A 180 17.61 6.98 2.66
CA HIS A 180 18.83 6.50 2.02
C HIS A 180 20.09 7.04 2.73
N LYS A 181 20.15 8.33 3.04
CA LYS A 181 21.29 8.96 3.74
C LYS A 181 21.56 8.31 5.09
N ASN A 182 20.52 7.99 5.85
CA ASN A 182 20.66 7.40 7.18
C ASN A 182 20.95 5.90 7.17
N MET A 183 20.48 5.17 6.15
CA MET A 183 20.71 3.73 6.03
C MET A 183 22.01 3.40 5.28
N LYS A 184 22.50 4.30 4.43
CA LYS A 184 23.76 4.12 3.70
C LYS A 184 24.93 4.01 4.68
N GLY A 185 25.53 2.82 4.73
CA GLY A 185 26.67 2.53 5.60
C GLY A 185 26.30 2.21 7.06
N TYR A 186 25.02 2.21 7.40
CA TYR A 186 24.56 1.74 8.71
C TYR A 186 24.83 0.23 8.83
N ARG A 187 25.57 -0.17 9.87
CA ARG A 187 25.85 -1.57 10.18
C ARG A 187 24.87 -2.04 11.25
N ILE A 188 24.03 -2.98 10.89
CA ILE A 188 23.00 -3.55 11.77
C ILE A 188 23.71 -4.35 12.88
N PRO A 189 23.52 -4.03 14.16
CA PRO A 189 24.09 -4.80 15.25
C PRO A 189 23.51 -6.22 15.29
N GLU A 190 24.31 -7.19 15.73
CA GLU A 190 23.78 -8.52 16.04
C GLU A 190 22.84 -8.44 17.25
N PRO A 191 21.63 -9.03 17.18
CA PRO A 191 20.69 -9.01 18.28
C PRO A 191 21.28 -9.78 19.46
N LYS A 192 21.23 -9.18 20.64
CA LYS A 192 21.56 -9.92 21.87
C LYS A 192 20.45 -10.95 22.10
N PRO A 193 20.78 -12.23 22.35
CA PRO A 193 19.77 -13.24 22.67
C PRO A 193 19.10 -12.86 23.98
N ASN A 194 17.94 -12.24 23.89
CA ASN A 194 17.08 -11.93 25.03
C ASN A 194 15.63 -12.28 24.66
N THR A 195 15.43 -13.50 24.18
CA THR A 195 14.07 -14.03 24.07
C THR A 195 13.66 -14.50 25.46
N LYS A 196 12.63 -13.87 26.03
CA LYS A 196 11.82 -14.57 27.04
C LYS A 196 11.29 -15.83 26.35
N PRO A 197 11.37 -17.02 26.97
CA PRO A 197 10.81 -18.22 26.38
C PRO A 197 9.34 -17.98 26.03
N ARG A 198 8.96 -18.25 24.78
CA ARG A 198 7.56 -18.25 24.38
C ARG A 198 6.79 -19.17 25.32
N PRO A 199 5.69 -18.72 25.95
CA PRO A 199 4.87 -19.60 26.78
C PRO A 199 4.42 -20.82 25.97
N GLU A 200 4.45 -22.00 26.58
CA GLU A 200 4.17 -23.27 25.88
C GLU A 200 2.78 -23.28 25.20
N TRP A 201 1.81 -22.53 25.75
CA TRP A 201 0.46 -22.41 25.21
C TRP A 201 0.35 -21.65 23.88
N ASP A 202 1.36 -20.87 23.51
CA ASP A 202 1.39 -20.10 22.26
C ASP A 202 2.31 -20.73 21.21
N ARG A 203 3.00 -21.84 21.54
CA ARG A 203 3.87 -22.53 20.57
C ARG A 203 3.00 -23.17 19.47
N PRO A 204 3.13 -22.77 18.18
CA PRO A 204 2.43 -23.44 17.10
C PRO A 204 2.88 -24.91 17.04
N PRO A 205 1.99 -25.84 16.61
CA PRO A 205 2.36 -27.24 16.48
C PRO A 205 3.62 -27.34 15.62
N SER A 206 4.68 -27.93 16.19
CA SER A 206 5.88 -28.19 15.41
C SER A 206 5.51 -29.19 14.32
N THR A 207 5.64 -28.79 13.05
CA THR A 207 5.51 -29.71 11.94
C THR A 207 6.63 -30.72 12.05
N THR A 208 6.33 -31.93 12.51
CA THR A 208 7.26 -33.05 12.44
C THR A 208 7.59 -33.29 10.98
N SER A 209 8.88 -33.38 10.65
CA SER A 209 9.31 -33.95 9.38
C SER A 209 8.74 -35.36 9.30
N SER A 210 7.88 -35.60 8.31
CA SER A 210 7.28 -36.91 8.11
C SER A 210 8.38 -37.92 7.77
N PRO A 211 8.49 -39.06 8.47
CA PRO A 211 9.44 -40.10 8.12
C PRO A 211 8.86 -40.93 6.97
N SER A 212 8.87 -40.38 5.75
CA SER A 212 8.48 -41.11 4.56
C SER A 212 9.10 -40.51 3.29
N ASP A 213 10.42 -40.35 3.28
CA ASP A 213 11.22 -40.37 2.04
C ASP A 213 11.45 -41.82 1.62
N SER A 214 10.37 -42.53 1.32
CA SER A 214 10.42 -43.79 0.57
C SER A 214 9.43 -43.69 -0.58
N LYS A 215 10.02 -43.56 -1.77
CA LYS A 215 9.39 -43.60 -3.09
C LYS A 215 8.23 -44.60 -3.15
N PRO A 216 6.97 -44.19 -3.36
CA PRO A 216 5.89 -45.13 -3.65
C PRO A 216 5.70 -45.29 -5.16
N THR A 217 5.65 -46.55 -5.59
CA THR A 217 5.16 -47.02 -6.90
C THR A 217 3.70 -46.60 -7.10
N PRO A 218 3.23 -46.27 -8.33
CA PRO A 218 1.88 -45.76 -8.53
C PRO A 218 0.81 -46.86 -8.34
N PRO A 219 -0.24 -46.64 -7.52
CA PRO A 219 -1.39 -47.53 -7.49
C PRO A 219 -2.44 -47.14 -8.55
N LYS A 220 -3.14 -48.16 -9.06
CA LYS A 220 -4.20 -48.06 -10.08
C LYS A 220 -5.37 -47.21 -9.60
N ARG A 221 -5.84 -46.35 -10.51
CA ARG A 221 -7.03 -45.52 -10.44
C ARG A 221 -8.30 -46.37 -10.27
N GLN A 222 -9.08 -46.11 -9.22
CA GLN A 222 -10.49 -46.44 -9.18
C GLN A 222 -11.28 -45.13 -9.27
N THR A 223 -12.19 -45.08 -10.22
CA THR A 223 -13.12 -43.98 -10.47
C THR A 223 -14.40 -44.28 -9.71
N GLU A 224 -14.79 -43.42 -8.77
CA GLU A 224 -16.17 -43.38 -8.26
C GLU A 224 -16.86 -42.14 -8.83
N GLU A 225 -17.98 -42.38 -9.53
CA GLU A 225 -18.90 -41.35 -9.98
C GLU A 225 -19.70 -40.82 -8.79
N THR A 226 -19.66 -39.50 -8.57
CA THR A 226 -20.57 -38.81 -7.65
C THR A 226 -21.62 -38.06 -8.47
N THR A 227 -22.86 -38.53 -8.43
CA THR A 227 -24.03 -37.85 -9.00
C THR A 227 -24.40 -36.61 -8.20
N ARG A 228 -24.46 -35.46 -8.88
CA ARG A 228 -24.89 -34.15 -8.35
C ARG A 228 -26.42 -34.02 -8.39
N PRO A 229 -27.11 -33.54 -7.33
CA PRO A 229 -28.54 -33.28 -7.39
C PRO A 229 -28.88 -32.07 -8.27
N ALA A 230 -29.96 -32.16 -9.04
CA ALA A 230 -30.45 -31.11 -9.92
C ALA A 230 -31.06 -29.93 -9.13
N TYR A 231 -30.54 -28.72 -9.35
CA TYR A 231 -31.04 -27.46 -8.79
C TYR A 231 -32.09 -26.85 -9.73
N LYS A 232 -33.28 -26.53 -9.20
CA LYS A 232 -34.34 -25.80 -9.94
C LYS A 232 -34.15 -24.28 -9.76
N PRO A 233 -34.11 -23.47 -10.85
CA PRO A 233 -33.99 -22.02 -10.74
C PRO A 233 -35.33 -21.36 -10.38
N LYS A 234 -35.26 -20.34 -9.51
CA LYS A 234 -36.36 -19.40 -9.22
C LYS A 234 -36.36 -18.23 -10.23
N PRO A 235 -37.52 -17.60 -10.53
CA PRO A 235 -37.60 -16.51 -11.52
C PRO A 235 -37.02 -15.19 -10.98
N ILE A 236 -36.30 -14.47 -11.84
CA ILE A 236 -35.71 -13.15 -11.60
C ILE A 236 -36.71 -12.06 -12.03
N PRO A 237 -36.96 -11.00 -11.22
CA PRO A 237 -37.75 -9.85 -11.65
C PRO A 237 -36.91 -8.86 -12.46
N THR A 238 -37.44 -8.44 -13.61
CA THR A 238 -36.86 -7.44 -14.53
C THR A 238 -36.96 -6.02 -13.99
N ARG A 239 -35.83 -5.30 -13.94
CA ARG A 239 -35.74 -3.84 -13.71
C ARG A 239 -35.06 -3.17 -14.91
N PRO A 240 -35.42 -1.91 -15.28
CA PRO A 240 -34.94 -1.28 -16.51
C PRO A 240 -33.47 -0.85 -16.43
N SER A 241 -32.79 -0.96 -17.57
CA SER A 241 -31.38 -0.66 -17.81
C SER A 241 -31.05 0.84 -17.78
N ARG A 242 -30.01 1.19 -17.02
CA ARG A 242 -29.27 2.46 -17.07
C ARG A 242 -27.95 2.22 -17.84
N PRO A 243 -27.46 3.14 -18.68
CA PRO A 243 -26.22 2.90 -19.41
C PRO A 243 -25.02 3.10 -18.49
N THR A 244 -24.14 2.10 -18.43
CA THR A 244 -22.82 2.16 -17.79
C THR A 244 -21.78 1.64 -18.77
N ASN A 245 -20.77 2.45 -19.05
CA ASN A 245 -19.48 2.00 -19.57
C ASN A 245 -18.90 1.00 -18.56
N SER A 246 -18.75 -0.26 -18.97
CA SER A 246 -18.12 -1.30 -18.17
C SER A 246 -16.77 -1.70 -18.77
N PRO A 247 -15.78 -2.06 -17.94
CA PRO A 247 -14.53 -2.66 -18.39
C PRO A 247 -14.80 -4.02 -19.04
N VAL A 248 -14.10 -4.29 -20.15
CA VAL A 248 -14.18 -5.54 -20.91
C VAL A 248 -13.63 -6.70 -20.07
N THR A 249 -14.47 -7.71 -19.84
CA THR A 249 -14.07 -9.00 -19.27
C THR A 249 -13.26 -9.81 -20.30
N PRO A 250 -12.21 -10.53 -19.90
CA PRO A 250 -11.46 -11.37 -20.83
C PRO A 250 -12.27 -12.59 -21.23
N ASP A 251 -12.44 -12.80 -22.54
CA ASP A 251 -12.94 -14.03 -23.11
C ASP A 251 -11.88 -15.14 -22.99
N ILE A 252 -12.31 -16.33 -22.58
CA ILE A 252 -11.49 -17.54 -22.61
C ILE A 252 -11.54 -18.04 -24.06
N ASP A 253 -10.47 -17.84 -24.81
CA ASP A 253 -10.31 -18.42 -26.13
C ASP A 253 -9.99 -19.91 -26.01
N ASP A 254 -10.99 -20.75 -26.28
CA ASP A 254 -10.95 -22.20 -26.22
C ASP A 254 -10.66 -22.85 -27.59
N GLY A 255 -9.90 -22.20 -28.48
CA GLY A 255 -9.42 -22.90 -29.68
C GLY A 255 -8.71 -22.08 -30.74
N ASP A 256 -7.40 -21.87 -30.57
CA ASP A 256 -6.39 -22.40 -31.49
C ASP A 256 -5.00 -22.19 -30.87
N ASN A 257 -4.09 -23.17 -31.07
CA ASN A 257 -2.72 -23.16 -30.54
C ASN A 257 -1.86 -22.05 -31.17
N GLU A 258 -2.07 -20.78 -30.85
CA GLU A 258 -1.23 -19.70 -31.40
C GLU A 258 -0.17 -19.16 -30.42
N ILE A 259 -0.35 -19.30 -29.11
CA ILE A 259 0.56 -18.70 -28.12
C ILE A 259 1.05 -19.76 -27.13
N GLN A 260 2.30 -20.18 -27.27
CA GLN A 260 2.97 -21.00 -26.27
C GLN A 260 3.63 -20.11 -25.23
N CYS A 261 3.25 -20.27 -23.96
CA CYS A 261 3.86 -19.57 -22.84
C CYS A 261 5.32 -20.04 -22.63
N SER A 262 6.25 -19.51 -23.42
CA SER A 262 7.68 -19.86 -23.43
C SER A 262 8.48 -19.15 -22.33
N GLY A 263 7.91 -19.03 -21.12
CA GLY A 263 8.56 -18.39 -19.97
C GLY A 263 8.49 -16.87 -19.89
N GLN A 264 7.72 -16.22 -20.78
CA GLN A 264 7.41 -14.78 -20.69
C GLN A 264 5.99 -14.57 -20.14
N ASP A 265 5.83 -13.59 -19.25
CA ASP A 265 4.54 -13.29 -18.59
C ASP A 265 3.56 -12.59 -19.54
N PHE A 266 4.07 -11.75 -20.44
CA PHE A 266 3.27 -11.03 -21.43
C PHE A 266 3.81 -11.27 -22.83
N MET A 267 2.90 -11.51 -23.77
CA MET A 267 3.23 -11.72 -25.18
C MET A 267 2.36 -10.85 -26.06
N ALA A 268 2.93 -10.29 -27.12
CA ALA A 268 2.18 -9.53 -28.11
C ALA A 268 1.19 -10.44 -28.85
N GLY A 269 -0.04 -9.96 -29.03
CA GLY A 269 -1.02 -10.64 -29.87
C GLY A 269 -0.81 -10.33 -31.35
N ARG A 270 -1.46 -11.13 -32.19
CA ARG A 270 -1.51 -10.92 -33.64
C ARG A 270 -2.10 -9.54 -33.96
N ASP A 271 -3.22 -9.20 -33.30
CA ASP A 271 -3.80 -7.86 -33.38
C ASP A 271 -2.92 -6.88 -32.58
N CYS A 272 -2.59 -5.74 -33.18
CA CYS A 272 -1.65 -4.75 -32.63
C CYS A 272 -2.10 -4.18 -31.29
N ASP A 273 -3.40 -4.09 -31.08
CA ASP A 273 -4.05 -3.65 -29.85
C ASP A 273 -4.41 -4.82 -28.93
N SER A 274 -3.81 -6.00 -29.12
CA SER A 274 -4.04 -7.17 -28.26
C SER A 274 -2.73 -7.74 -27.69
N TYR A 275 -2.83 -8.36 -26.52
CA TYR A 275 -1.72 -9.06 -25.88
C TYR A 275 -2.23 -10.23 -25.04
N TYR A 276 -1.34 -11.15 -24.72
CA TYR A 276 -1.62 -12.30 -23.88
C TYR A 276 -0.87 -12.18 -22.57
N ARG A 277 -1.52 -12.55 -21.47
CA ARG A 277 -0.86 -12.79 -20.18
C ARG A 277 -0.87 -14.29 -19.89
N CYS A 278 0.30 -14.85 -19.66
CA CYS A 278 0.43 -16.24 -19.28
C CYS A 278 0.19 -16.44 -17.79
N VAL A 279 -0.83 -17.22 -17.45
CA VAL A 279 -1.15 -17.56 -16.06
C VAL A 279 -1.17 -19.09 -15.94
N TYR A 280 -0.22 -19.64 -15.17
CA TYR A 280 -0.03 -21.10 -15.05
C TYR A 280 0.12 -21.83 -16.39
N GLY A 281 0.82 -21.21 -17.35
CA GLY A 281 1.04 -21.78 -18.68
C GLY A 281 -0.17 -21.69 -19.62
N LYS A 282 -1.25 -21.01 -19.22
CA LYS A 282 -2.41 -20.73 -20.08
C LYS A 282 -2.40 -19.27 -20.53
N PRO A 283 -2.49 -18.99 -21.84
CA PRO A 283 -2.59 -17.63 -22.34
C PRO A 283 -4.00 -17.06 -22.08
N LEU A 284 -4.07 -15.86 -21.52
CA LEU A 284 -5.30 -15.07 -21.41
C LEU A 284 -5.17 -13.85 -22.30
N LYS A 285 -6.08 -13.67 -23.27
CA LYS A 285 -6.07 -12.52 -24.20
C LYS A 285 -6.63 -11.27 -23.51
N PHE A 286 -5.99 -10.13 -23.78
CA PHE A 286 -6.38 -8.80 -23.33
C PHE A 286 -6.32 -7.84 -24.51
N GLN A 287 -7.17 -6.82 -24.47
CA GLN A 287 -7.21 -5.74 -25.44
C GLN A 287 -6.69 -4.44 -24.81
N CYS A 288 -5.87 -3.70 -25.55
CA CYS A 288 -5.48 -2.36 -25.23
C CYS A 288 -6.67 -1.38 -25.34
N ALA A 289 -6.56 -0.23 -24.67
CA ALA A 289 -7.50 0.84 -24.89
C ALA A 289 -7.42 1.35 -26.34
N SER A 290 -8.55 1.85 -26.86
CA SER A 290 -8.67 2.32 -28.24
C SER A 290 -7.54 3.30 -28.61
N GLY A 291 -6.83 3.01 -29.70
CA GLY A 291 -5.72 3.83 -30.20
C GLY A 291 -4.35 3.51 -29.60
N LEU A 292 -4.26 2.54 -28.68
CA LEU A 292 -2.99 2.06 -28.13
C LEU A 292 -2.60 0.70 -28.73
N ILE A 293 -1.29 0.48 -28.82
CA ILE A 293 -0.68 -0.75 -29.34
C ILE A 293 0.12 -1.40 -28.21
N PHE A 294 0.10 -2.72 -28.11
CA PHE A 294 0.89 -3.39 -27.09
C PHE A 294 2.39 -3.28 -27.39
N ASN A 295 3.15 -2.73 -26.44
CA ASN A 295 4.60 -2.62 -26.49
C ASN A 295 5.25 -3.87 -25.86
N PRO A 296 5.88 -4.76 -26.66
CA PRO A 296 6.50 -5.98 -26.15
C PRO A 296 7.76 -5.74 -25.32
N ASP A 297 8.42 -4.59 -25.45
CA ASP A 297 9.64 -4.26 -24.70
C ASP A 297 9.34 -3.73 -23.30
N LYS A 298 8.22 -3.01 -23.15
CA LYS A 298 7.79 -2.42 -21.88
C LYS A 298 6.66 -3.18 -21.19
N PHE A 299 6.05 -4.16 -21.87
CA PHE A 299 4.89 -4.93 -21.41
C PHE A 299 3.66 -4.07 -21.05
N VAL A 300 3.39 -3.03 -21.84
CA VAL A 300 2.31 -2.05 -21.63
C VAL A 300 1.70 -1.63 -22.97
N CYS A 301 0.42 -1.28 -22.99
CA CYS A 301 -0.21 -0.60 -24.12
C CYS A 301 0.31 0.85 -24.22
N ASP A 302 1.05 1.16 -25.28
CA ASP A 302 1.70 2.45 -25.51
C ASP A 302 1.15 3.08 -26.80
N TRP A 303 1.46 4.36 -27.01
CA TRP A 303 1.12 5.04 -28.26
C TRP A 303 1.88 4.41 -29.43
N PRO A 304 1.28 4.32 -30.63
CA PRO A 304 1.92 3.70 -31.79
C PRO A 304 3.35 4.16 -32.02
N ALA A 305 3.61 5.48 -31.93
CA ALA A 305 4.92 6.09 -32.11
C ALA A 305 6.03 5.56 -31.17
N ASN A 306 5.66 4.93 -30.05
CA ASN A 306 6.58 4.39 -29.05
C ASN A 306 6.77 2.87 -29.14
N VAL A 307 6.18 2.21 -30.15
CA VAL A 307 6.20 0.75 -30.30
C VAL A 307 6.98 0.36 -31.55
N GLU A 308 8.02 -0.46 -31.41
CA GLU A 308 8.82 -0.95 -32.54
C GLU A 308 8.19 -2.19 -33.22
N ARG A 309 6.90 -2.11 -33.56
CA ARG A 309 6.16 -3.13 -34.32
C ARG A 309 5.76 -2.59 -35.69
N ASN A 310 6.67 -2.61 -36.66
CA ASN A 310 6.51 -1.96 -37.98
C ASN A 310 5.22 -2.35 -38.72
N GLU A 311 4.76 -3.59 -38.57
CA GLU A 311 3.49 -4.07 -39.12
C GLU A 311 2.25 -3.37 -38.55
N CYS A 312 2.38 -2.78 -37.36
CA CYS A 312 1.32 -2.08 -36.65
C CYS A 312 1.28 -0.57 -36.93
N HIS A 313 2.18 -0.05 -37.77
CA HIS A 313 2.22 1.36 -38.17
C HIS A 313 1.56 1.62 -39.53
N GLN A 314 1.12 0.58 -40.24
CA GLN A 314 0.59 0.69 -41.59
C GLN A 314 -0.93 0.57 -41.64
N SER A 315 -1.65 1.66 -41.33
CA SER A 315 -3.07 1.80 -41.69
C SER A 315 -3.53 3.27 -41.73
N HIS A 316 -2.79 4.13 -42.43
CA HIS A 316 -3.26 5.48 -42.80
C HIS A 316 -2.83 5.86 -44.22
N TYR A 317 -3.16 5.03 -45.21
CA TYR A 317 -3.31 5.47 -46.60
C TYR A 317 -4.33 4.58 -47.29
N PHE A 318 -5.60 4.97 -47.23
CA PHE A 318 -6.57 5.05 -48.34
C PHE A 318 -7.75 5.89 -47.88
#